data_AF-A0A7K5CX95-F1
#
_entry.id   AF-A0A7K5CX95-F1
#
_cell.length_a   1.000
_cell.length_b   1.000
_cell.length_c   1.000
_cell.angle_alpha   90.00
_cell.angle_beta   90.00
_cell.angle_gamma   90.00
#
_symmetry.space_group_name_H-M   'P 1'
#
loop_
_entity.id
_entity.type
_entity.pdbx_description
1 polymer ?
#
loop_
_entity_poly.entity_id
_entity_poly.type
_entity_poly.pdbx_seq_one_letter_code
_entity_poly.pdbx_strand_id
1 'polypeptide(L)'
;GLFVWCLKGPGTRHIPCPFMHLCRAANDRLITFQYFNFLKRMYVTQYNKDLSQRAKPKSDPVASPFHELQQLDQEKKVIHKISPVSPVHQPWPETPRRNELREVKSPAESGASAPAARAEPREDRQWKEMKLRLDELPGILARLSKIKLTALVVSTASAGFAMAPVPFDLPCFLLASLGTGLASCAANSINQFFEVPFDSNMNRTKNRPLVRGQISPLLAVCFAASCGVPGIALLTLGVNPLTGALGAFNIFLYTCCYTPMKRLSIANTWVGAVVGAIPPVMGWTAATGSLDAGALLLGGILYSWQFPHFNALSWGLREDYSRGGYCMMSVTHPGLCRRVALRHCLALIGLSTVAPVLDVTTWTFPIISLPINLYISYLGFRFYRDADRSSSRKLFFCSLWHLPMLLLVMFTCKKSVLGKEDKGDLLGKGESHGRAVEIRLP
;
A
#
# COMPACT_ATOMS: atom_id res chain seq x y z
N GLY A 1 21.53 25.11 28.12
CA GLY A 1 21.32 26.48 27.62
C GLY A 1 21.43 26.47 26.12
N LEU A 2 20.58 27.21 25.41
CA LEU A 2 20.73 27.42 23.97
C LEU A 2 21.67 28.59 23.70
N PHE A 3 22.62 28.42 22.78
CA PHE A 3 23.30 29.53 22.13
C PHE A 3 22.73 29.71 20.73
N VAL A 4 22.15 30.89 20.49
CA VAL A 4 21.67 31.34 19.17
C VAL A 4 22.68 32.36 18.65
N TRP A 5 23.17 32.16 17.43
CA TRP A 5 23.95 33.19 16.74
C TRP A 5 23.00 34.01 15.85
N CYS A 6 22.99 35.32 16.08
CA CYS A 6 22.17 36.28 15.33
C CYS A 6 23.11 37.22 14.58
N LEU A 7 22.99 37.29 13.26
CA LEU A 7 23.71 38.23 12.41
C LEU A 7 22.71 39.20 11.77
N LYS A 8 23.01 40.49 11.91
CA LYS A 8 22.11 41.62 11.69
C LYS A 8 22.47 42.29 10.35
N GLY A 9 21.49 42.45 9.46
CA GLY A 9 21.65 43.20 8.20
C GLY A 9 21.81 44.71 8.42
N PRO A 10 22.09 45.48 7.34
CA PRO A 10 20.96 46.17 6.69
C PRO A 10 21.07 46.32 5.15
N GLY A 11 19.93 46.57 4.48
CA GLY A 11 19.89 46.86 3.05
C GLY A 11 18.48 46.82 2.44
N THR A 12 17.73 47.92 2.53
CA THR A 12 16.33 48.02 2.08
C THR A 12 16.16 48.26 0.58
N ARG A 13 15.27 47.50 -0.08
CA ARG A 13 14.46 47.95 -1.24
C ARG A 13 13.10 47.23 -1.24
N HIS A 14 12.01 47.99 -1.39
CA HIS A 14 10.64 47.49 -1.34
C HIS A 14 10.20 46.84 -2.65
N ILE A 15 9.57 45.66 -2.56
CA ILE A 15 8.72 45.07 -3.61
C ILE A 15 7.45 44.52 -2.90
N PRO A 16 6.22 44.85 -3.35
CA PRO A 16 5.00 44.40 -2.69
C PRO A 16 4.73 42.92 -3.00
N CYS A 17 5.03 42.04 -2.05
CA CYS A 17 4.85 40.60 -2.21
C CYS A 17 3.61 40.10 -1.43
N PRO A 18 2.53 39.62 -2.10
CA PRO A 18 1.28 39.20 -1.44
C PRO A 18 1.42 37.94 -0.56
N PHE A 19 2.62 37.37 -0.48
CA PHE A 19 2.94 36.16 0.29
C PHE A 19 2.81 36.36 1.81
N MET A 20 3.09 37.57 2.32
CA MET A 20 3.16 37.80 3.79
C MET A 20 1.80 37.75 4.50
N HIS A 21 0.69 38.03 3.79
CA HIS A 21 -0.65 37.86 4.34
C HIS A 21 -1.07 36.38 4.46
N LEU A 22 -0.55 35.52 3.58
CA LEU A 22 -0.78 34.07 3.66
C LEU A 22 -0.08 33.46 4.88
N CYS A 23 1.15 33.90 5.16
CA CYS A 23 1.90 33.45 6.34
C CYS A 23 1.26 33.88 7.66
N ARG A 24 0.69 35.09 7.76
CA ARG A 24 -0.02 35.53 8.98
C ARG A 24 -1.30 34.71 9.21
N ALA A 25 -2.08 34.44 8.17
CA ALA A 25 -3.27 33.58 8.26
C ALA A 25 -2.96 32.08 8.53
N ALA A 26 -1.77 31.61 8.15
CA ALA A 26 -1.31 30.26 8.46
C ALA A 26 -0.81 30.10 9.92
N ASN A 27 -0.33 31.19 10.53
CA ASN A 27 0.27 31.16 11.87
C ASN A 27 -0.77 30.93 12.98
N ASP A 28 -2.00 31.41 12.81
CA ASP A 28 -3.13 31.17 13.73
C ASP A 28 -3.66 29.72 13.66
N ARG A 29 -3.04 28.86 12.82
CA ARG A 29 -3.25 27.40 12.80
C ARG A 29 -2.01 26.62 13.21
N LEU A 30 -1.05 27.24 13.90
CA LEU A 30 -0.02 26.49 14.61
C LEU A 30 -0.69 25.57 15.63
N ILE A 31 -0.45 24.27 15.45
CA ILE A 31 -1.10 23.19 16.19
C ILE A 31 -0.69 23.27 17.65
N THR A 32 -1.54 23.86 18.49
CA THR A 32 -1.38 23.84 19.94
C THR A 32 -1.30 22.39 20.42
N PHE A 33 -0.34 22.09 21.28
CA PHE A 33 0.05 20.74 21.74
C PHE A 33 -1.09 19.91 22.41
N GLN A 34 -2.28 20.48 22.58
CA GLN A 34 -3.47 19.88 23.20
C GLN A 34 -4.13 18.74 22.38
N TYR A 35 -3.75 18.54 21.11
CA TYR A 35 -4.31 17.46 20.27
C TYR A 35 -3.75 16.05 20.55
N PHE A 36 -2.82 15.89 21.50
CA PHE A 36 -2.35 14.57 21.99
C PHE A 36 -3.37 13.79 22.86
N ASN A 37 -4.64 14.23 22.92
CA ASN A 37 -5.73 13.49 23.57
C ASN A 37 -6.05 12.12 22.95
N PHE A 38 -5.43 11.73 21.82
CA PHE A 38 -5.57 10.39 21.24
C PHE A 38 -5.12 9.26 22.18
N LEU A 39 -4.13 9.52 23.06
CA LEU A 39 -3.70 8.56 24.09
C LEU A 39 -4.74 8.35 25.21
N LYS A 40 -5.73 9.23 25.36
CA LYS A 40 -6.67 9.24 26.49
C LYS A 40 -7.91 8.35 26.33
N ARG A 41 -7.98 7.55 25.25
CA ARG A 41 -9.01 6.52 25.03
C ARG A 41 -8.41 5.17 24.66
N MET A 42 -7.59 4.62 25.56
CA MET A 42 -7.21 3.20 25.54
C MET A 42 -7.56 2.55 26.88
N TYR A 43 -8.52 1.62 26.82
CA TYR A 43 -8.94 0.66 27.84
C TYR A 43 -9.55 1.18 29.16
N VAL A 44 -10.78 0.70 29.40
CA VAL A 44 -11.48 0.44 30.66
C VAL A 44 -10.76 0.94 31.93
N THR A 45 -11.11 2.15 32.38
CA THR A 45 -11.05 2.46 33.82
C THR A 45 -12.12 1.66 34.54
N GLN A 46 -11.72 0.81 35.50
CA GLN A 46 -12.65 0.17 36.42
C GLN A 46 -13.52 1.24 37.09
N TYR A 47 -14.84 1.09 37.01
CA TYR A 47 -15.75 1.79 37.91
C TYR A 47 -16.87 0.86 38.37
N ASN A 48 -16.80 0.53 39.65
CA ASN A 48 -17.67 -0.33 40.44
C ASN A 48 -17.81 -1.82 40.07
N LYS A 49 -17.97 -2.61 41.14
CA LYS A 49 -18.22 -4.04 41.14
C LYS A 49 -19.69 -4.28 40.76
N ASP A 50 -19.95 -4.60 39.49
CA ASP A 50 -20.96 -5.58 39.10
C ASP A 50 -20.81 -5.93 37.62
N LEU A 51 -20.57 -7.22 37.33
CA LEU A 51 -20.30 -7.71 35.98
C LEU A 51 -21.62 -8.08 35.29
N SER A 52 -22.08 -7.22 34.38
CA SER A 52 -23.21 -7.52 33.48
C SER A 52 -23.09 -6.80 32.13
N GLN A 53 -22.19 -7.26 31.27
CA GLN A 53 -22.22 -6.91 29.85
C GLN A 53 -23.36 -7.68 29.15
N ARG A 54 -24.59 -7.14 29.21
CA ARG A 54 -25.60 -7.49 28.21
C ARG A 54 -25.21 -6.90 26.86
N ALA A 55 -24.75 -7.73 25.95
CA ALA A 55 -24.77 -7.38 24.53
C ALA A 55 -26.22 -7.09 24.15
N LYS A 56 -26.52 -5.85 23.73
CA LYS A 56 -27.83 -5.51 23.18
C LYS A 56 -28.01 -6.33 21.90
N PRO A 57 -28.99 -7.24 21.79
CA PRO A 57 -29.17 -8.00 20.57
C PRO A 57 -29.39 -7.03 19.42
N LYS A 58 -28.76 -7.32 18.27
CA LYS A 58 -29.07 -6.59 17.04
C LYS A 58 -30.51 -6.96 16.70
N SER A 59 -31.43 -5.99 16.82
CA SER A 59 -32.82 -6.18 16.40
C SER A 59 -32.82 -6.64 14.94
N ASP A 60 -33.52 -7.74 14.67
CA ASP A 60 -33.74 -8.21 13.31
C ASP A 60 -34.39 -7.10 12.46
N PRO A 61 -34.16 -7.08 11.14
CA PRO A 61 -34.79 -6.10 10.27
C PRO A 61 -36.30 -6.31 10.28
N VAL A 62 -37.00 -5.48 11.04
CA VAL A 62 -38.45 -5.31 10.93
C VAL A 62 -38.75 -4.97 9.47
N ALA A 63 -39.59 -5.78 8.82
CA ALA A 63 -40.04 -5.52 7.46
C ALA A 63 -40.70 -4.13 7.41
N SER A 64 -40.14 -3.21 6.62
CA SER A 64 -40.71 -1.88 6.44
C SER A 64 -42.03 -2.00 5.65
N PRO A 65 -43.16 -1.43 6.11
CA PRO A 65 -44.48 -1.53 5.44
C PRO A 65 -44.58 -0.86 4.06
N PHE A 66 -43.46 -0.48 3.45
CA PHE A 66 -43.39 0.39 2.28
C PHE A 66 -43.33 -0.35 0.93
N HIS A 67 -43.45 -1.68 0.92
CA HIS A 67 -43.39 -2.47 -0.32
C HIS A 67 -44.75 -2.93 -0.88
N GLU A 68 -45.83 -2.95 -0.08
CA GLU A 68 -47.17 -3.36 -0.55
C GLU A 68 -47.93 -2.25 -1.30
N LEU A 69 -47.71 -0.98 -0.94
CA LEU A 69 -48.37 0.16 -1.60
C LEU A 69 -47.92 0.42 -3.04
N GLN A 70 -46.79 -0.15 -3.47
CA GLN A 70 -46.23 0.09 -4.82
C GLN A 70 -46.65 -0.97 -5.85
N GLN A 71 -47.20 -2.12 -5.43
CA GLN A 71 -47.75 -3.12 -6.35
C GLN A 71 -49.23 -2.84 -6.69
N LEU A 72 -50.02 -2.35 -5.72
CA LEU A 72 -51.44 -2.00 -5.88
C LEU A 72 -51.72 -0.87 -6.89
N ASP A 73 -50.73 -0.01 -7.18
CA ASP A 73 -50.87 1.13 -8.10
C ASP A 73 -50.47 0.78 -9.56
N GLN A 74 -49.81 -0.36 -9.78
CA GLN A 74 -49.50 -0.88 -11.13
C GLN A 74 -50.62 -1.75 -11.71
N GLU A 75 -51.38 -2.48 -10.87
CA GLU A 75 -52.46 -3.37 -11.33
C GLU A 75 -53.69 -2.63 -11.89
N LYS A 76 -53.82 -1.32 -11.65
CA LYS A 76 -55.05 -0.57 -11.94
C LYS A 76 -55.09 0.15 -13.29
N LYS A 77 -54.10 -0.04 -14.17
CA LYS A 77 -53.89 0.85 -15.35
C LYS A 77 -53.93 0.21 -16.74
N VAL A 78 -54.20 -1.09 -16.89
CA VAL A 78 -54.23 -1.77 -18.20
C VAL A 78 -55.38 -2.78 -18.36
N ILE A 79 -56.63 -2.29 -18.42
CA ILE A 79 -57.76 -3.05 -18.99
C ILE A 79 -58.67 -2.10 -19.80
N HIS A 80 -58.54 -2.10 -21.14
CA HIS A 80 -59.67 -1.95 -22.10
C HIS A 80 -59.20 -1.87 -23.57
N LYS A 81 -59.46 -2.95 -24.34
CA LYS A 81 -60.05 -2.88 -25.70
C LYS A 81 -60.64 -4.26 -26.09
N ILE A 82 -61.70 -4.22 -26.90
CA ILE A 82 -62.72 -5.27 -27.14
C ILE A 82 -62.49 -5.86 -28.56
N SER A 83 -62.31 -7.18 -28.78
CA SER A 83 -63.30 -8.27 -29.11
C SER A 83 -63.87 -8.20 -30.56
N PRO A 84 -64.50 -9.24 -31.19
CA PRO A 84 -64.80 -10.64 -30.79
C PRO A 84 -64.72 -11.78 -31.90
N VAL A 85 -65.20 -13.02 -31.60
CA VAL A 85 -65.71 -14.10 -32.54
C VAL A 85 -64.63 -14.89 -33.38
N SER A 86 -64.68 -16.21 -33.75
CA SER A 86 -65.56 -17.41 -33.58
C SER A 86 -64.78 -18.78 -33.73
N PRO A 87 -65.39 -20.01 -33.72
CA PRO A 87 -64.68 -21.31 -33.54
C PRO A 87 -64.73 -22.33 -34.74
N VAL A 88 -64.66 -23.66 -34.44
CA VAL A 88 -64.67 -24.92 -35.28
C VAL A 88 -63.25 -25.58 -35.37
N HIS A 89 -62.97 -26.91 -35.36
CA HIS A 89 -63.71 -28.19 -35.62
C HIS A 89 -63.30 -29.38 -34.67
N GLN A 90 -63.91 -30.56 -34.85
CA GLN A 90 -63.56 -31.96 -34.46
C GLN A 90 -63.88 -32.89 -35.67
N PRO A 91 -63.41 -34.17 -35.87
CA PRO A 91 -63.62 -35.37 -35.00
C PRO A 91 -62.51 -36.51 -35.04
N TRP A 92 -62.37 -37.43 -34.04
CA TRP A 92 -62.76 -38.88 -33.89
C TRP A 92 -62.41 -39.90 -35.04
N PRO A 93 -62.35 -41.26 -34.85
CA PRO A 93 -62.64 -42.15 -33.68
C PRO A 93 -61.65 -43.34 -33.42
N GLU A 94 -62.07 -44.27 -32.53
CA GLU A 94 -61.89 -45.76 -32.51
C GLU A 94 -60.78 -46.52 -31.71
N THR A 95 -61.24 -47.62 -31.10
CA THR A 95 -60.56 -48.69 -30.30
C THR A 95 -60.94 -50.06 -30.94
N PRO A 96 -60.61 -51.31 -30.47
CA PRO A 96 -59.98 -51.75 -29.20
C PRO A 96 -59.03 -53.01 -29.23
N ARG A 97 -58.58 -53.43 -28.02
CA ARG A 97 -58.39 -54.83 -27.53
C ARG A 97 -57.11 -55.65 -27.89
N ARG A 98 -56.32 -56.01 -26.86
CA ARG A 98 -56.25 -57.37 -26.20
C ARG A 98 -54.83 -57.98 -25.94
N ASN A 99 -54.53 -58.26 -24.64
CA ASN A 99 -53.65 -59.33 -24.10
C ASN A 99 -52.09 -59.24 -24.35
N GLU A 100 -51.14 -59.74 -23.53
CA GLU A 100 -51.09 -60.70 -22.38
C GLU A 100 -50.09 -60.37 -21.23
N LEU A 101 -50.41 -60.86 -20.02
CA LEU A 101 -49.60 -61.35 -18.88
C LEU A 101 -48.17 -60.80 -18.54
N ARG A 102 -47.99 -60.28 -17.30
CA ARG A 102 -47.52 -61.07 -16.11
C ARG A 102 -47.54 -60.31 -14.76
N GLU A 103 -47.74 -61.08 -13.68
CA GLU A 103 -47.40 -60.89 -12.24
C GLU A 103 -47.42 -59.46 -11.65
N VAL A 104 -48.42 -59.07 -10.85
CA VAL A 104 -48.67 -59.45 -9.43
C VAL A 104 -47.51 -59.09 -8.47
N LYS A 105 -47.51 -57.85 -7.94
CA LYS A 105 -47.70 -57.61 -6.48
C LYS A 105 -47.92 -56.12 -6.14
N SER A 106 -49.00 -55.87 -5.40
CA SER A 106 -49.19 -54.74 -4.47
C SER A 106 -49.71 -55.38 -3.16
N PRO A 107 -49.56 -54.79 -1.96
CA PRO A 107 -50.05 -53.43 -1.68
C PRO A 107 -49.20 -52.63 -0.65
N ALA A 108 -49.82 -51.55 -0.15
CA ALA A 108 -49.61 -50.85 1.12
C ALA A 108 -48.86 -49.52 1.08
N GLU A 109 -49.64 -48.45 1.09
CA GLU A 109 -49.23 -47.14 1.58
C GLU A 109 -48.90 -47.22 3.08
N SER A 110 -47.81 -46.58 3.50
CA SER A 110 -47.71 -45.98 4.84
C SER A 110 -46.70 -44.84 4.80
N GLY A 111 -46.98 -43.76 5.52
CA GLY A 111 -46.26 -42.50 5.37
C GLY A 111 -44.81 -42.56 5.85
N ALA A 112 -43.88 -42.06 5.03
CA ALA A 112 -42.54 -41.72 5.45
C ALA A 112 -42.36 -40.19 5.39
N SER A 113 -42.20 -39.58 6.55
CA SER A 113 -41.86 -38.16 6.67
C SER A 113 -40.53 -37.89 5.97
N ALA A 114 -40.52 -36.93 5.04
CA ALA A 114 -39.27 -36.47 4.44
C ALA A 114 -38.34 -35.93 5.55
N PRO A 115 -37.05 -36.32 5.57
CA PRO A 115 -36.15 -35.89 6.62
C PRO A 115 -35.93 -34.37 6.50
N ALA A 116 -36.40 -33.62 7.50
CA ALA A 116 -36.08 -32.21 7.62
C ALA A 116 -34.56 -32.04 7.62
N ALA A 117 -34.05 -31.28 6.66
CA ALA A 117 -32.63 -30.96 6.58
C ALA A 117 -32.21 -30.31 7.91
N ARG A 118 -31.37 -31.01 8.69
CA ARG A 118 -30.86 -30.50 9.95
C ARG A 118 -30.10 -29.22 9.66
N ALA A 119 -30.65 -28.09 10.11
CA ALA A 119 -29.88 -26.88 10.25
C ALA A 119 -28.81 -27.17 11.30
N GLU A 120 -27.55 -27.24 10.87
CA GLU A 120 -26.40 -27.25 11.77
C GLU A 120 -26.59 -26.16 12.83
N PRO A 121 -26.41 -26.47 14.13
CA PRO A 121 -26.45 -25.44 15.16
C PRO A 121 -25.42 -24.37 14.80
N ARG A 122 -25.84 -23.11 14.73
CA ARG A 122 -24.89 -22.00 14.67
C ARG A 122 -24.08 -22.08 15.97
N GLU A 123 -22.86 -22.61 15.92
CA GLU A 123 -21.95 -22.60 17.05
C GLU A 123 -21.89 -21.18 17.60
N ASP A 124 -22.42 -21.00 18.82
CA ASP A 124 -22.32 -19.73 19.52
C ASP A 124 -20.84 -19.36 19.60
N ARG A 125 -20.52 -18.13 19.20
CA ARG A 125 -19.14 -17.65 19.08
C ARG A 125 -18.53 -17.48 20.47
N GLN A 126 -18.17 -18.60 21.08
CA GLN A 126 -17.64 -18.68 22.41
C GLN A 126 -16.27 -17.98 22.45
N TRP A 127 -16.08 -17.10 23.43
CA TRP A 127 -14.82 -16.40 23.59
C TRP A 127 -13.76 -17.42 24.06
N LYS A 128 -12.76 -17.68 23.21
CA LYS A 128 -11.65 -18.60 23.51
C LYS A 128 -10.41 -17.80 23.85
N GLU A 129 -9.93 -17.94 25.08
CA GLU A 129 -8.66 -17.34 25.49
C GLU A 129 -7.50 -17.90 24.65
N MET A 130 -6.78 -17.01 23.97
CA MET A 130 -5.57 -17.38 23.23
C MET A 130 -4.36 -17.34 24.15
N LYS A 131 -4.05 -18.47 24.79
CA LYS A 131 -2.77 -18.64 25.51
C LYS A 131 -1.62 -18.59 24.51
N LEU A 132 -0.66 -17.70 24.75
CA LEU A 132 0.55 -17.57 23.92
C LEU A 132 1.39 -18.85 24.03
N ARG A 133 1.56 -19.59 22.93
CA ARG A 133 2.50 -20.70 22.86
C ARG A 133 3.83 -20.21 22.27
N LEU A 134 4.95 -20.57 22.89
CA LEU A 134 6.27 -20.00 22.56
C LEU A 134 6.78 -20.49 21.19
N ASP A 135 6.40 -21.69 20.77
CA ASP A 135 6.61 -22.26 19.44
C ASP A 135 5.94 -21.42 18.32
N GLU A 136 4.79 -20.81 18.60
CA GLU A 136 4.09 -19.95 17.64
C GLU A 136 4.66 -18.52 17.58
N LEU A 137 5.43 -18.10 18.58
CA LEU A 137 5.89 -16.72 18.75
C LEU A 137 6.67 -16.18 17.53
N PRO A 138 7.63 -16.88 16.92
CA PRO A 138 8.33 -16.39 15.72
C PRO A 138 7.36 -16.13 14.55
N GLY A 139 6.37 -17.01 14.36
CA GLY A 139 5.32 -16.87 13.35
C GLY A 139 4.32 -15.74 13.64
N ILE A 140 4.13 -15.38 14.91
CA ILE A 140 3.35 -14.20 15.31
C ILE A 140 4.17 -12.92 15.08
N LEU A 141 5.43 -12.88 15.49
CA LEU A 141 6.33 -11.73 15.30
C LEU A 141 6.58 -11.43 13.81
N ALA A 142 6.74 -12.46 12.97
CA ALA A 142 6.83 -12.29 11.52
C ALA A 142 5.55 -11.69 10.88
N ARG A 143 4.37 -11.93 11.49
CA ARG A 143 3.10 -11.30 11.09
C ARG A 143 2.95 -9.89 11.66
N LEU A 144 3.53 -9.60 12.83
CA LEU A 144 3.57 -8.26 13.42
C LEU A 144 4.49 -7.32 12.62
N SER A 145 5.70 -7.78 12.30
CA SER A 145 6.67 -7.05 11.47
C SER A 145 6.28 -6.96 9.99
N LYS A 146 5.28 -7.73 9.56
CA LYS A 146 4.88 -7.93 8.15
C LYS A 146 6.07 -8.35 7.28
N ILE A 147 6.75 -9.44 7.63
CA ILE A 147 8.05 -9.83 7.04
C ILE A 147 8.11 -9.79 5.50
N LYS A 148 7.04 -10.15 4.78
CA LYS A 148 6.97 -10.07 3.31
C LYS A 148 7.03 -8.63 2.77
N LEU A 149 6.43 -7.67 3.48
CA LEU A 149 6.52 -6.25 3.16
C LEU A 149 7.90 -5.70 3.54
N THR A 150 8.45 -6.11 4.68
CA THR A 150 9.82 -5.76 5.08
C THR A 150 10.85 -6.26 4.08
N ALA A 151 10.71 -7.48 3.56
CA ALA A 151 11.57 -8.00 2.49
C ALA A 151 11.51 -7.11 1.24
N LEU A 152 10.32 -6.68 0.80
CA LEU A 152 10.17 -5.74 -0.32
C LEU A 152 10.86 -4.40 -0.06
N VAL A 153 10.73 -3.85 1.16
CA VAL A 153 11.40 -2.60 1.58
C VAL A 153 12.93 -2.75 1.57
N VAL A 154 13.45 -3.89 2.05
CA VAL A 154 14.88 -4.19 1.97
C VAL A 154 15.31 -4.33 0.52
N SER A 155 14.57 -5.04 -0.33
CA SER A 155 14.90 -5.17 -1.76
C SER A 155 14.94 -3.84 -2.50
N THR A 156 14.06 -2.88 -2.19
CA THR A 156 14.12 -1.53 -2.80
C THR A 156 15.28 -0.70 -2.27
N ALA A 157 15.70 -0.89 -1.02
CA ALA A 157 16.95 -0.32 -0.51
C ALA A 157 18.19 -0.97 -1.13
N SER A 158 18.22 -2.31 -1.25
CA SER A 158 19.29 -3.04 -1.93
C SER A 158 19.44 -2.61 -3.39
N ALA A 159 18.34 -2.33 -4.10
CA ALA A 159 18.39 -1.74 -5.44
C ALA A 159 18.99 -0.32 -5.44
N GLY A 160 18.66 0.50 -4.43
CA GLY A 160 19.30 1.81 -4.22
C GLY A 160 20.81 1.73 -4.04
N PHE A 161 21.27 0.80 -3.20
CA PHE A 161 22.69 0.53 -2.96
C PHE A 161 23.39 0.05 -4.23
N ALA A 162 22.80 -0.93 -4.92
CA ALA A 162 23.35 -1.50 -6.15
C ALA A 162 23.44 -0.49 -7.31
N MET A 163 22.58 0.55 -7.32
CA MET A 163 22.60 1.61 -8.34
C MET A 163 23.62 2.72 -8.06
N ALA A 164 24.17 2.83 -6.85
CA ALA A 164 25.12 3.87 -6.50
C ALA A 164 26.43 3.79 -7.34
N PRO A 165 27.05 4.94 -7.70
CA PRO A 165 28.22 5.00 -8.59
C PRO A 165 29.55 4.75 -7.84
N VAL A 166 29.57 3.74 -6.96
CA VAL A 166 30.72 3.34 -6.14
C VAL A 166 30.97 1.83 -6.24
N PRO A 167 32.17 1.34 -5.90
CA PRO A 167 32.43 -0.09 -5.75
C PRO A 167 31.47 -0.74 -4.75
N PHE A 168 31.08 -1.99 -5.00
CA PHE A 168 30.12 -2.69 -4.14
C PHE A 168 30.81 -3.24 -2.89
N ASP A 169 30.56 -2.62 -1.73
CA ASP A 169 31.03 -3.12 -0.44
C ASP A 169 30.00 -4.06 0.20
N LEU A 170 30.34 -5.36 0.29
CA LEU A 170 29.44 -6.39 0.81
C LEU A 170 29.15 -6.25 2.32
N PRO A 171 30.15 -6.01 3.21
CA PRO A 171 29.92 -5.64 4.61
C PRO A 171 28.90 -4.49 4.79
N CYS A 172 29.11 -3.33 4.15
CA CYS A 172 28.18 -2.20 4.25
C CYS A 172 26.79 -2.56 3.69
N PHE A 173 26.72 -3.28 2.56
CA PHE A 173 25.45 -3.76 2.01
C PHE A 173 24.65 -4.63 3.00
N LEU A 174 25.31 -5.57 3.69
CA LEU A 174 24.67 -6.45 4.67
C LEU A 174 24.21 -5.66 5.91
N LEU A 175 25.03 -4.75 6.42
CA LEU A 175 24.70 -3.86 7.54
C LEU A 175 23.52 -2.95 7.20
N ALA A 176 23.52 -2.33 6.02
CA ALA A 176 22.45 -1.47 5.53
C ALA A 176 21.14 -2.24 5.32
N SER A 177 21.21 -3.45 4.76
CA SER A 177 20.05 -4.32 4.54
C SER A 177 19.43 -4.79 5.86
N LEU A 178 20.25 -5.22 6.82
CA LEU A 178 19.81 -5.64 8.16
C LEU A 178 19.21 -4.47 8.95
N GLY A 179 19.91 -3.34 9.00
CA GLY A 179 19.45 -2.13 9.69
C GLY A 179 18.12 -1.60 9.13
N THR A 180 17.98 -1.58 7.79
CA THR A 180 16.73 -1.21 7.10
C THR A 180 15.61 -2.21 7.41
N GLY A 181 15.92 -3.51 7.42
CA GLY A 181 14.97 -4.56 7.78
C GLY A 181 14.44 -4.40 9.20
N LEU A 182 15.34 -4.16 10.18
CA LEU A 182 14.99 -3.92 11.58
C LEU A 182 14.18 -2.63 11.77
N ALA A 183 14.55 -1.54 11.11
CA ALA A 183 13.78 -0.30 11.11
C ALA A 183 12.35 -0.49 10.56
N SER A 184 12.22 -1.25 9.46
CA SER A 184 10.91 -1.61 8.88
C SER A 184 10.08 -2.52 9.80
N CYS A 185 10.72 -3.50 10.48
CA CYS A 185 10.07 -4.32 11.50
C CYS A 185 9.49 -3.48 12.65
N ALA A 186 10.26 -2.51 13.15
CA ALA A 186 9.82 -1.57 14.19
C ALA A 186 8.64 -0.71 13.71
N ALA A 187 8.78 -0.04 12.56
CA ALA A 187 7.76 0.82 11.97
C ALA A 187 6.43 0.08 11.72
N ASN A 188 6.49 -1.16 11.21
CA ASN A 188 5.30 -1.99 10.99
C ASN A 188 4.62 -2.42 12.30
N SER A 189 5.41 -2.75 13.33
CA SER A 189 4.91 -3.16 14.64
C SER A 189 4.17 -2.01 15.35
N ILE A 190 4.76 -0.81 15.34
CA ILE A 190 4.15 0.43 15.88
C ILE A 190 2.87 0.78 15.10
N ASN A 191 2.88 0.69 13.76
CA ASN A 191 1.68 0.90 12.96
C ASN A 191 0.57 -0.10 13.33
N GLN A 192 0.88 -1.39 13.55
CA GLN A 192 -0.16 -2.35 13.97
C GLN A 192 -0.70 -2.04 15.37
N PHE A 193 0.14 -1.53 16.29
CA PHE A 193 -0.29 -1.08 17.62
C PHE A 193 -1.24 0.13 17.55
N PHE A 194 -0.97 1.13 16.72
CA PHE A 194 -1.88 2.27 16.55
C PHE A 194 -3.16 1.95 15.74
N GLU A 195 -3.12 0.98 14.82
CA GLU A 195 -4.27 0.64 13.97
C GLU A 195 -5.30 -0.33 14.61
N VAL A 196 -5.02 -0.93 15.78
CA VAL A 196 -5.87 -1.98 16.42
C VAL A 196 -7.39 -1.72 16.37
N PRO A 197 -7.92 -0.58 16.88
CA PRO A 197 -9.38 -0.34 16.91
C PRO A 197 -10.02 -0.06 15.54
N PHE A 198 -9.20 0.16 14.51
CA PHE A 198 -9.66 0.38 13.13
C PHE A 198 -9.52 -0.89 12.29
N ASP A 199 -8.46 -1.66 12.53
CA ASP A 199 -8.21 -2.94 11.87
C ASP A 199 -9.27 -4.00 12.22
N SER A 200 -9.86 -3.94 13.42
CA SER A 200 -11.00 -4.78 13.84
C SER A 200 -12.23 -4.64 12.94
N ASN A 201 -12.42 -3.46 12.34
CA ASN A 201 -13.64 -3.10 11.59
C ASN A 201 -13.53 -3.44 10.09
N MET A 202 -12.39 -3.94 9.65
CA MET A 202 -12.04 -4.25 8.26
C MET A 202 -11.83 -5.75 8.06
N ASN A 203 -12.44 -6.33 7.01
CA ASN A 203 -12.41 -7.77 6.79
C ASN A 203 -11.00 -8.30 6.50
N ARG A 204 -10.18 -7.48 5.84
CA ARG A 204 -8.78 -7.76 5.52
C ARG A 204 -7.85 -7.83 6.74
N THR A 205 -8.21 -7.18 7.85
CA THR A 205 -7.26 -6.87 8.95
C THR A 205 -7.72 -7.29 10.33
N LYS A 206 -9.00 -7.66 10.51
CA LYS A 206 -9.54 -8.23 11.76
C LYS A 206 -8.77 -9.46 12.29
N ASN A 207 -8.00 -10.12 11.42
CA ASN A 207 -7.17 -11.28 11.74
C ASN A 207 -5.70 -10.93 12.10
N ARG A 208 -5.32 -9.65 12.21
CA ARG A 208 -3.97 -9.25 12.65
C ARG A 208 -3.70 -9.70 14.10
N PRO A 209 -2.43 -9.99 14.48
CA PRO A 209 -2.10 -10.54 15.81
C PRO A 209 -2.63 -9.72 16.99
N LEU A 210 -2.43 -8.40 16.99
CA LEU A 210 -2.88 -7.52 18.08
C LEU A 210 -4.41 -7.40 18.15
N VAL A 211 -5.10 -7.42 17.01
CA VAL A 211 -6.57 -7.33 16.95
C VAL A 211 -7.24 -8.58 17.52
N ARG A 212 -6.64 -9.76 17.28
CA ARG A 212 -7.12 -11.03 17.85
C ARG A 212 -6.60 -11.31 19.27
N GLY A 213 -5.82 -10.40 19.87
CA GLY A 213 -5.21 -10.61 21.19
C GLY A 213 -4.18 -11.75 21.24
N GLN A 214 -3.54 -12.09 20.11
CA GLN A 214 -2.54 -13.18 20.06
C GLN A 214 -1.24 -12.85 20.80
N ILE A 215 -0.98 -11.56 21.03
CA ILE A 215 0.16 -11.02 21.78
C ILE A 215 -0.31 -9.80 22.58
N SER A 216 0.35 -9.53 23.71
CA SER A 216 0.08 -8.32 24.49
C SER A 216 0.58 -7.06 23.75
N PRO A 217 -0.08 -5.90 23.93
CA PRO A 217 0.41 -4.64 23.35
C PRO A 217 1.80 -4.25 23.85
N LEU A 218 2.11 -4.57 25.12
CA LEU A 218 3.44 -4.37 25.70
C LEU A 218 4.52 -5.17 24.94
N LEU A 219 4.28 -6.46 24.66
CA LEU A 219 5.23 -7.28 23.90
C LEU A 219 5.47 -6.74 22.48
N ALA A 220 4.42 -6.22 21.83
CA ALA A 220 4.56 -5.61 20.51
C ALA A 220 5.39 -4.30 20.53
N VAL A 221 5.25 -3.48 21.59
CA VAL A 221 6.06 -2.26 21.77
C VAL A 221 7.51 -2.62 22.14
N CYS A 222 7.73 -3.60 23.02
CA CYS A 222 9.07 -4.09 23.35
C CYS A 222 9.78 -4.65 22.11
N PHE A 223 9.08 -5.45 21.29
CA PHE A 223 9.62 -5.96 20.02
C PHE A 223 9.93 -4.82 19.03
N ALA A 224 9.06 -3.80 18.94
CA ALA A 224 9.33 -2.64 18.11
C ALA A 224 10.58 -1.87 18.57
N ALA A 225 10.78 -1.70 19.87
CA ALA A 225 11.97 -1.07 20.44
C ALA A 225 13.23 -1.92 20.21
N SER A 226 13.16 -3.24 20.41
CA SER A 226 14.28 -4.16 20.20
C SER A 226 14.68 -4.31 18.73
N CYS A 227 13.80 -4.02 17.79
CA CYS A 227 14.19 -3.87 16.38
C CYS A 227 14.66 -2.43 16.08
N GLY A 228 13.95 -1.42 16.57
CA GLY A 228 14.18 -0.02 16.21
C GLY A 228 15.53 0.51 16.70
N VAL A 229 15.86 0.31 17.98
CA VAL A 229 17.10 0.85 18.56
C VAL A 229 18.35 0.21 17.91
N PRO A 230 18.48 -1.13 17.82
CA PRO A 230 19.62 -1.74 17.12
C PRO A 230 19.61 -1.45 15.61
N GLY A 231 18.44 -1.40 14.96
CA GLY A 231 18.34 -1.09 13.53
C GLY A 231 18.89 0.29 13.19
N ILE A 232 18.51 1.32 13.96
CA ILE A 232 19.04 2.69 13.77
C ILE A 232 20.50 2.78 14.21
N ALA A 233 20.92 2.10 15.29
CA ALA A 233 22.32 2.06 15.70
C ALA A 233 23.24 1.43 14.61
N LEU A 234 22.83 0.31 14.02
CA LEU A 234 23.55 -0.34 12.91
C LEU A 234 23.67 0.59 11.70
N LEU A 235 22.60 1.29 11.31
CA LEU A 235 22.66 2.25 10.20
C LEU A 235 23.54 3.46 10.54
N THR A 236 23.50 3.97 11.77
CA THR A 236 24.20 5.21 12.16
C THR A 236 25.70 4.97 12.36
N LEU A 237 26.06 3.87 13.04
CA LEU A 237 27.43 3.57 13.48
C LEU A 237 28.14 2.59 12.55
N GLY A 238 27.42 1.66 11.92
CA GLY A 238 27.97 0.63 11.04
C GLY A 238 27.89 0.96 9.55
N VAL A 239 27.10 1.97 9.15
CA VAL A 239 26.95 2.39 7.74
C VAL A 239 27.34 3.86 7.60
N ASN A 240 26.46 4.81 7.99
CA ASN A 240 26.81 6.22 8.17
C ASN A 240 25.67 7.01 8.87
N PRO A 241 25.99 8.16 9.51
CA PRO A 241 24.99 8.96 10.20
C PRO A 241 23.83 9.47 9.33
N LEU A 242 24.06 9.73 8.03
CA LEU A 242 23.02 10.19 7.10
C LEU A 242 21.95 9.11 6.89
N THR A 243 22.36 7.88 6.63
CA THR A 243 21.46 6.72 6.47
C THR A 243 20.74 6.38 7.78
N GLY A 244 21.44 6.48 8.92
CA GLY A 244 20.84 6.37 10.25
C GLY A 244 19.74 7.41 10.50
N ALA A 245 20.02 8.68 10.19
CA ALA A 245 19.05 9.78 10.31
C ALA A 245 17.84 9.59 9.37
N LEU A 246 18.06 9.18 8.12
CA LEU A 246 16.97 8.84 7.18
C LEU A 246 16.12 7.68 7.69
N GLY A 247 16.73 6.64 8.26
CA GLY A 247 16.01 5.52 8.86
C GLY A 247 15.15 5.94 10.05
N ALA A 248 15.70 6.74 10.97
CA ALA A 248 14.98 7.25 12.13
C ALA A 248 13.83 8.19 11.72
N PHE A 249 14.09 9.09 10.76
CA PHE A 249 13.08 9.95 10.16
C PHE A 249 11.97 9.14 9.49
N ASN A 250 12.29 8.04 8.80
CA ASN A 250 11.29 7.21 8.14
C ASN A 250 10.38 6.48 9.15
N ILE A 251 10.92 5.98 10.27
CA ILE A 251 10.12 5.41 11.37
C ILE A 251 9.15 6.47 11.91
N PHE A 252 9.64 7.68 12.21
CA PHE A 252 8.81 8.79 12.69
C PHE A 252 7.73 9.18 11.66
N LEU A 253 8.12 9.38 10.39
CA LEU A 253 7.21 9.78 9.31
C LEU A 253 6.11 8.74 9.09
N TYR A 254 6.42 7.44 9.14
CA TYR A 254 5.42 6.38 9.01
C TYR A 254 4.46 6.31 10.21
N THR A 255 5.01 6.36 11.42
CA THR A 255 4.25 6.05 12.64
C THR A 255 3.53 7.27 13.22
N CYS A 256 4.20 8.42 13.30
CA CYS A 256 3.69 9.65 13.91
C CYS A 256 2.97 10.57 12.92
N CYS A 257 3.34 10.56 11.63
CA CYS A 257 2.71 11.42 10.62
C CYS A 257 1.71 10.66 9.74
N TYR A 258 2.17 9.66 8.97
CA TYR A 258 1.34 8.96 7.98
C TYR A 258 0.20 8.17 8.62
N THR A 259 0.48 7.35 9.63
CA THR A 259 -0.54 6.49 10.27
C THR A 259 -1.76 7.26 10.79
N PRO A 260 -1.64 8.32 11.60
CA PRO A 260 -2.80 9.13 11.98
C PRO A 260 -3.40 9.91 10.80
N MET A 261 -2.58 10.39 9.84
CA MET A 261 -3.08 11.16 8.70
C MET A 261 -4.09 10.39 7.83
N LYS A 262 -4.01 9.04 7.78
CA LYS A 262 -5.02 8.17 7.13
C LYS A 262 -6.46 8.43 7.63
N ARG A 263 -6.63 9.03 8.80
CA ARG A 263 -7.92 9.40 9.43
C ARG A 263 -8.30 10.87 9.30
N LEU A 264 -7.36 11.73 8.92
CA LEU A 264 -7.50 13.19 9.00
C LEU A 264 -7.62 13.84 7.62
N SER A 265 -6.91 13.33 6.62
CA SER A 265 -6.84 13.95 5.29
C SER A 265 -6.46 12.97 4.20
N ILE A 266 -6.92 13.23 2.97
CA ILE A 266 -6.45 12.55 1.76
C ILE A 266 -4.94 12.70 1.54
N ALA A 267 -4.31 13.71 2.16
CA ALA A 267 -2.86 13.94 2.15
C ALA A 267 -2.04 12.69 2.56
N ASN A 268 -2.64 11.75 3.29
CA ASN A 268 -2.03 10.48 3.67
C ASN A 268 -1.39 9.73 2.49
N THR A 269 -1.99 9.80 1.29
CA THR A 269 -1.47 9.04 0.14
C THR A 269 -0.14 9.62 -0.36
N TRP A 270 0.03 10.94 -0.32
CA TRP A 270 1.29 11.60 -0.68
C TRP A 270 2.36 11.42 0.40
N VAL A 271 2.01 11.55 1.69
CA VAL A 271 2.96 11.32 2.79
C VAL A 271 3.39 9.85 2.86
N GLY A 272 2.46 8.92 2.62
CA GLY A 272 2.76 7.49 2.49
C GLY A 272 3.69 7.20 1.31
N ALA A 273 3.50 7.88 0.18
CA ALA A 273 4.41 7.78 -0.95
C ALA A 273 5.84 8.27 -0.62
N VAL A 274 5.99 9.31 0.21
CA VAL A 274 7.31 9.75 0.72
C VAL A 274 7.96 8.67 1.60
N VAL A 275 7.22 8.08 2.54
CA VAL A 275 7.72 6.95 3.37
C VAL A 275 8.24 5.82 2.47
N GLY A 276 7.47 5.44 1.45
CA GLY A 276 7.87 4.38 0.53
C GLY A 276 9.02 4.76 -0.42
N ALA A 277 9.31 6.06 -0.58
CA ALA A 277 10.41 6.56 -1.42
C ALA A 277 11.76 6.65 -0.70
N ILE A 278 11.77 6.67 0.64
CA ILE A 278 12.99 6.78 1.45
C ILE A 278 13.89 5.52 1.38
N PRO A 279 13.41 4.25 1.32
CA PRO A 279 14.30 3.09 1.33
C PRO A 279 15.33 3.01 0.17
N PRO A 280 15.01 3.30 -1.11
CA PRO A 280 16.03 3.43 -2.15
C PRO A 280 17.04 4.55 -1.88
N VAL A 281 16.58 5.68 -1.31
CA VAL A 281 17.45 6.81 -0.94
C VAL A 281 18.41 6.37 0.17
N MET A 282 17.92 5.68 1.20
CA MET A 282 18.75 5.08 2.26
C MET A 282 19.77 4.09 1.68
N GLY A 283 19.36 3.26 0.71
CA GLY A 283 20.26 2.33 0.02
C GLY A 283 21.39 3.03 -0.71
N TRP A 284 21.08 4.09 -1.46
CA TRP A 284 22.09 4.90 -2.14
C TRP A 284 23.01 5.61 -1.14
N THR A 285 22.45 6.28 -0.13
CA THR A 285 23.23 6.99 0.89
C THR A 285 24.08 6.05 1.75
N ALA A 286 23.68 4.79 1.89
CA ALA A 286 24.49 3.76 2.56
C ALA A 286 25.78 3.47 1.78
N ALA A 287 25.71 3.46 0.44
CA ALA A 287 26.86 3.22 -0.43
C ALA A 287 27.73 4.49 -0.62
N THR A 288 27.13 5.67 -0.80
CA THR A 288 27.89 6.91 -1.13
C THR A 288 28.19 7.82 0.07
N GLY A 289 27.45 7.71 1.16
CA GLY A 289 27.47 8.68 2.27
C GLY A 289 26.82 10.04 1.94
N SER A 290 26.27 10.23 0.74
CA SER A 290 25.75 11.50 0.23
C SER A 290 24.32 11.41 -0.31
N LEU A 291 23.63 12.55 -0.39
CA LEU A 291 22.28 12.65 -0.97
C LEU A 291 22.35 13.20 -2.40
N ASP A 292 22.72 12.33 -3.35
CA ASP A 292 22.91 12.73 -4.74
C ASP A 292 21.59 12.79 -5.54
N ALA A 293 21.64 13.43 -6.70
CA ALA A 293 20.50 13.48 -7.63
C ALA A 293 20.00 12.08 -8.05
N GLY A 294 20.90 11.08 -8.13
CA GLY A 294 20.53 9.69 -8.41
C GLY A 294 19.74 9.02 -7.27
N ALA A 295 20.05 9.34 -6.01
CA ALA A 295 19.26 8.89 -4.86
C ALA A 295 17.83 9.46 -4.94
N LEU A 296 17.71 10.78 -5.17
CA LEU A 296 16.43 11.47 -5.30
C LEU A 296 15.61 10.96 -6.50
N LEU A 297 16.26 10.60 -7.61
CA LEU A 297 15.62 9.98 -8.77
C LEU A 297 15.01 8.62 -8.43
N LEU A 298 15.76 7.73 -7.78
CA LEU A 298 15.27 6.41 -7.37
C LEU A 298 14.11 6.52 -6.36
N GLY A 299 14.23 7.45 -5.41
CA GLY A 299 13.13 7.86 -4.55
C GLY A 299 11.92 8.36 -5.35
N GLY A 300 12.13 9.21 -6.36
CA GLY A 300 11.08 9.75 -7.24
C GLY A 300 10.38 8.69 -8.11
N ILE A 301 11.11 7.69 -8.59
CA ILE A 301 10.55 6.52 -9.31
C ILE A 301 9.66 5.73 -8.36
N LEU A 302 10.14 5.37 -7.18
CA LEU A 302 9.35 4.58 -6.22
C LEU A 302 8.19 5.39 -5.61
N TYR A 303 8.36 6.70 -5.41
CA TYR A 303 7.29 7.65 -5.08
C TYR A 303 6.17 7.62 -6.13
N SER A 304 6.53 7.75 -7.40
CA SER A 304 5.55 7.78 -8.49
C SER A 304 4.88 6.43 -8.69
N TRP A 305 5.63 5.33 -8.65
CA TRP A 305 5.08 3.98 -8.81
C TRP A 305 4.01 3.62 -7.75
N GLN A 306 4.14 4.14 -6.53
CA GLN A 306 3.16 3.86 -5.46
C GLN A 306 1.75 4.36 -5.79
N PHE A 307 1.58 5.42 -6.58
CA PHE A 307 0.25 5.96 -6.89
C PHE A 307 -0.62 5.03 -7.73
N PRO A 308 -0.21 4.55 -8.93
CA PRO A 308 -1.00 3.56 -9.67
C PRO A 308 -1.18 2.26 -8.89
N HIS A 309 -0.19 1.83 -8.09
CA HIS A 309 -0.32 0.66 -7.22
C HIS A 309 -1.43 0.84 -6.15
N PHE A 310 -1.29 1.86 -5.31
CA PHE A 310 -2.17 2.08 -4.15
C PHE A 310 -3.56 2.60 -4.53
N ASN A 311 -3.67 3.48 -5.54
CA ASN A 311 -4.97 3.99 -5.98
C ASN A 311 -5.82 2.88 -6.63
N ALA A 312 -5.17 1.96 -7.36
CA ALA A 312 -5.85 0.80 -7.94
C ALA A 312 -6.28 -0.23 -6.88
N LEU A 313 -5.42 -0.50 -5.89
CA LEU A 313 -5.74 -1.37 -4.74
C LEU A 313 -6.89 -0.80 -3.90
N SER A 314 -6.79 0.48 -3.54
CA SER A 314 -7.77 1.15 -2.67
C SER A 314 -9.12 1.39 -3.35
N TRP A 315 -9.20 1.29 -4.68
CA TRP A 315 -10.47 1.25 -5.43
C TRP A 315 -11.29 0.01 -5.10
N GLY A 316 -10.64 -1.16 -5.00
CA GLY A 316 -11.30 -2.43 -4.68
C GLY A 316 -11.63 -2.63 -3.20
N LEU A 317 -11.07 -1.79 -2.31
CA LEU A 317 -11.20 -1.88 -0.85
C LEU A 317 -12.00 -0.71 -0.23
N ARG A 318 -12.72 0.06 -1.05
CA ARG A 318 -13.46 1.26 -0.63
C ARG A 318 -14.42 1.04 0.52
N GLU A 319 -15.22 -0.02 0.45
CA GLU A 319 -16.21 -0.33 1.47
C GLU A 319 -15.53 -0.67 2.80
N ASP A 320 -14.46 -1.46 2.77
CA ASP A 320 -13.62 -1.74 3.94
C ASP A 320 -13.02 -0.45 4.52
N TYR A 321 -12.47 0.45 3.68
CA TYR A 321 -11.93 1.73 4.15
C TYR A 321 -13.02 2.65 4.73
N SER A 322 -14.20 2.69 4.12
CA SER A 322 -15.36 3.46 4.60
C SER A 322 -15.85 2.95 5.95
N ARG A 323 -16.04 1.62 6.11
CA ARG A 323 -16.40 0.99 7.39
C ARG A 323 -15.32 1.15 8.45
N GLY A 324 -14.05 1.15 8.05
CA GLY A 324 -12.95 1.50 8.94
C GLY A 324 -13.05 2.96 9.41
N GLY A 325 -13.50 3.87 8.53
CA GLY A 325 -13.57 5.32 8.72
C GLY A 325 -12.35 6.08 8.15
N TYR A 326 -11.66 5.49 7.17
CA TYR A 326 -10.44 6.03 6.58
C TYR A 326 -10.69 7.07 5.48
N CYS A 327 -9.98 8.19 5.53
CA CYS A 327 -10.04 9.28 4.56
C CYS A 327 -9.22 8.99 3.29
N MET A 328 -9.50 7.86 2.65
CA MET A 328 -8.81 7.47 1.41
C MET A 328 -9.33 8.28 0.21
N MET A 329 -8.41 8.60 -0.71
CA MET A 329 -8.75 9.30 -1.95
C MET A 329 -9.74 8.50 -2.80
N SER A 330 -9.66 7.16 -2.79
CA SER A 330 -10.61 6.30 -3.49
C SER A 330 -12.04 6.44 -2.97
N VAL A 331 -12.24 6.70 -1.67
CA VAL A 331 -13.55 6.82 -1.01
C VAL A 331 -14.09 8.24 -1.15
N THR A 332 -13.30 9.25 -0.78
CA THR A 332 -13.76 10.65 -0.68
C THR A 332 -13.64 11.43 -1.99
N HIS A 333 -12.62 11.14 -2.81
CA HIS A 333 -12.29 11.93 -4.01
C HIS A 333 -12.02 11.00 -5.22
N PRO A 334 -13.01 10.19 -5.65
CA PRO A 334 -12.81 9.13 -6.64
C PRO A 334 -12.33 9.62 -8.02
N GLY A 335 -12.68 10.85 -8.41
CA GLY A 335 -12.14 11.49 -9.62
C GLY A 335 -10.65 11.84 -9.50
N LEU A 336 -10.20 12.32 -8.34
CA LEU A 336 -8.80 12.63 -8.08
C LEU A 336 -7.96 11.35 -8.02
N CYS A 337 -8.47 10.30 -7.38
CA CYS A 337 -7.84 8.98 -7.31
C CYS A 337 -7.43 8.44 -8.70
N ARG A 338 -8.32 8.56 -9.68
CA ARG A 338 -8.07 8.19 -11.08
C ARG A 338 -7.05 9.10 -11.77
N ARG A 339 -7.21 10.42 -11.66
CA ARG A 339 -6.29 11.40 -12.27
C ARG A 339 -4.87 11.26 -11.75
N VAL A 340 -4.70 11.10 -10.44
CA VAL A 340 -3.39 10.95 -9.79
C VAL A 340 -2.72 9.63 -10.22
N ALA A 341 -3.48 8.52 -10.30
CA ALA A 341 -2.94 7.25 -10.80
C ALA A 341 -2.39 7.39 -12.23
N LEU A 342 -3.17 7.95 -13.16
CA LEU A 342 -2.73 8.17 -14.55
C LEU A 342 -1.55 9.15 -14.64
N ARG A 343 -1.60 10.28 -13.92
CA ARG A 343 -0.50 11.26 -13.89
C ARG A 343 0.82 10.61 -13.48
N HIS A 344 0.82 9.72 -12.49
CA HIS A 344 2.04 9.07 -12.04
C HIS A 344 2.47 7.90 -12.93
N CYS A 345 1.58 7.22 -13.66
CA CYS A 345 2.01 6.33 -14.75
C CYS A 345 2.81 7.10 -15.81
N LEU A 346 2.33 8.26 -16.23
CA LEU A 346 3.02 9.11 -17.20
C LEU A 346 4.32 9.71 -16.62
N ALA A 347 4.34 10.06 -15.33
CA ALA A 347 5.54 10.53 -14.65
C ALA A 347 6.67 9.49 -14.63
N LEU A 348 6.37 8.18 -14.61
CA LEU A 348 7.39 7.13 -14.71
C LEU A 348 8.14 7.15 -16.06
N ILE A 349 7.47 7.52 -17.16
CA ILE A 349 8.13 7.73 -18.46
C ILE A 349 9.14 8.89 -18.33
N GLY A 350 8.70 10.03 -17.81
CA GLY A 350 9.57 11.22 -17.64
C GLY A 350 10.72 11.00 -16.66
N LEU A 351 10.51 10.26 -15.57
CA LEU A 351 11.58 9.88 -14.64
C LEU A 351 12.57 8.91 -15.30
N SER A 352 12.09 8.01 -16.17
CA SER A 352 12.97 7.11 -16.93
C SER A 352 13.84 7.87 -17.95
N THR A 353 13.34 8.96 -18.54
CA THR A 353 14.15 9.82 -19.44
C THR A 353 15.09 10.78 -18.70
N VAL A 354 14.80 11.12 -17.43
CA VAL A 354 15.72 11.91 -16.57
C VAL A 354 16.92 11.08 -16.09
N ALA A 355 16.78 9.75 -15.97
CA ALA A 355 17.86 8.87 -15.52
C ALA A 355 19.21 8.98 -16.28
N PRO A 356 19.24 8.98 -17.64
CA PRO A 356 20.49 9.22 -18.37
C PRO A 356 20.97 10.69 -18.33
N VAL A 357 20.08 11.66 -18.11
CA VAL A 357 20.46 13.08 -17.96
C VAL A 357 21.22 13.31 -16.65
N LEU A 358 20.91 12.53 -15.60
CA LEU A 358 21.60 12.54 -14.31
C LEU A 358 22.79 11.56 -14.26
N ASP A 359 23.25 11.05 -15.41
CA ASP A 359 24.36 10.09 -15.54
C ASP A 359 24.21 8.76 -14.78
N VAL A 360 23.00 8.44 -14.28
CA VAL A 360 22.71 7.20 -13.52
C VAL A 360 22.65 5.98 -14.45
N THR A 361 22.13 6.17 -15.67
CA THR A 361 21.97 5.11 -16.67
C THR A 361 22.46 5.55 -18.04
N THR A 362 22.62 4.59 -18.96
CA THR A 362 22.79 4.86 -20.39
C THR A 362 21.47 5.30 -21.05
N TRP A 363 21.56 5.95 -22.22
CA TRP A 363 20.39 6.34 -23.03
C TRP A 363 19.56 5.15 -23.56
N THR A 364 20.08 3.92 -23.47
CA THR A 364 19.31 2.70 -23.75
C THR A 364 18.22 2.44 -22.70
N PHE A 365 18.38 2.92 -21.46
CA PHE A 365 17.41 2.71 -20.38
C PHE A 365 15.99 3.23 -20.71
N PRO A 366 15.77 4.50 -21.08
CA PRO A 366 14.43 4.97 -21.44
C PRO A 366 13.85 4.25 -22.66
N ILE A 367 14.69 3.78 -23.60
CA ILE A 367 14.25 3.04 -24.79
C ILE A 367 13.73 1.65 -24.40
N ILE A 368 14.51 0.89 -23.62
CA ILE A 368 14.17 -0.49 -23.22
C ILE A 368 13.02 -0.50 -22.20
N SER A 369 12.93 0.50 -21.32
CA SER A 369 11.83 0.63 -20.35
C SER A 369 10.53 1.20 -20.96
N LEU A 370 10.57 1.80 -22.16
CA LEU A 370 9.41 2.45 -22.77
C LEU A 370 8.20 1.52 -22.93
N PRO A 371 8.29 0.27 -23.45
CA PRO A 371 7.12 -0.60 -23.61
C PRO A 371 6.44 -0.92 -22.27
N ILE A 372 7.23 -1.14 -21.22
CA ILE A 372 6.76 -1.44 -19.86
C ILE A 372 6.05 -0.22 -19.26
N ASN A 373 6.62 0.98 -19.44
CA ASN A 373 6.03 2.23 -18.97
C ASN A 373 4.79 2.67 -19.79
N LEU A 374 4.75 2.39 -21.10
CA LEU A 374 3.57 2.58 -21.93
C LEU A 374 2.44 1.62 -21.53
N TYR A 375 2.74 0.36 -21.20
CA TYR A 375 1.73 -0.62 -20.79
C TYR A 375 1.05 -0.24 -19.46
N ILE A 376 1.82 0.16 -18.42
CA ILE A 376 1.22 0.65 -17.18
C ILE A 376 0.47 1.98 -17.38
N SER A 377 0.90 2.83 -18.33
CA SER A 377 0.19 4.05 -18.71
C SER A 377 -1.12 3.78 -19.44
N TYR A 378 -1.17 2.80 -20.34
CA TYR A 378 -2.40 2.31 -20.98
C TYR A 378 -3.39 1.77 -19.95
N LEU A 379 -2.93 0.95 -18.99
CA LEU A 379 -3.80 0.47 -17.91
C LEU A 379 -4.23 1.59 -16.95
N GLY A 380 -3.36 2.59 -16.71
CA GLY A 380 -3.69 3.82 -16.01
C GLY A 380 -4.79 4.62 -16.70
N PHE A 381 -4.72 4.75 -18.03
CA PHE A 381 -5.73 5.42 -18.85
C PHE A 381 -7.06 4.66 -18.86
N ARG A 382 -7.01 3.33 -18.97
CA ARG A 382 -8.20 2.48 -18.84
C ARG A 382 -8.85 2.62 -17.47
N PHE A 383 -8.07 2.62 -16.38
CA PHE A 383 -8.59 2.86 -15.04
C PHE A 383 -9.17 4.28 -14.88
N TYR A 384 -8.55 5.27 -15.53
CA TYR A 384 -9.07 6.64 -15.57
C TYR A 384 -10.43 6.72 -16.27
N ARG A 385 -10.59 6.07 -17.43
CA ARG A 385 -11.82 6.07 -18.23
C ARG A 385 -12.90 5.13 -17.70
N ASP A 386 -12.58 3.84 -17.60
CA ASP A 386 -13.54 2.75 -17.32
C ASP A 386 -13.96 2.73 -15.83
N ALA A 387 -13.06 3.10 -14.92
CA ALA A 387 -13.32 3.27 -13.47
C ALA A 387 -13.93 2.03 -12.74
N ASP A 388 -13.82 0.84 -13.34
CA ASP A 388 -14.46 -0.38 -12.87
C ASP A 388 -13.51 -1.27 -12.03
N ARG A 389 -14.05 -2.37 -11.48
CA ARG A 389 -13.27 -3.33 -10.67
C ARG A 389 -12.27 -4.13 -11.51
N SER A 390 -12.50 -4.30 -12.82
CA SER A 390 -11.58 -5.02 -13.72
C SER A 390 -10.36 -4.17 -14.07
N SER A 391 -10.55 -2.91 -14.47
CA SER A 391 -9.43 -1.99 -14.77
C SER A 391 -8.56 -1.72 -13.54
N SER A 392 -9.16 -1.49 -12.37
CA SER A 392 -8.38 -1.29 -11.13
C SER A 392 -7.59 -2.56 -10.78
N ARG A 393 -8.18 -3.75 -10.88
CA ARG A 393 -7.47 -5.01 -10.62
C ARG A 393 -6.33 -5.25 -11.61
N LYS A 394 -6.52 -4.95 -12.90
CA LYS A 394 -5.47 -5.05 -13.94
C LYS A 394 -4.30 -4.09 -13.68
N LEU A 395 -4.59 -2.83 -13.36
CA LEU A 395 -3.56 -1.83 -13.02
C LEU A 395 -2.77 -2.23 -11.77
N PHE A 396 -3.45 -2.71 -10.73
CA PHE A 396 -2.82 -3.23 -9.51
C PHE A 396 -1.86 -4.40 -9.82
N PHE A 397 -2.32 -5.44 -10.54
CA PHE A 397 -1.44 -6.57 -10.88
C PHE A 397 -0.30 -6.17 -11.81
N CYS A 398 -0.50 -5.22 -12.73
CA CYS A 398 0.58 -4.69 -13.55
C CYS A 398 1.65 -3.99 -12.71
N SER A 399 1.25 -3.15 -11.75
CA SER A 399 2.20 -2.44 -10.89
C SER A 399 3.13 -3.39 -10.10
N LEU A 400 2.64 -4.57 -9.70
CA LEU A 400 3.42 -5.55 -8.92
C LEU A 400 4.64 -6.09 -9.67
N TRP A 401 4.54 -6.37 -10.97
CA TRP A 401 5.66 -6.84 -11.79
C TRP A 401 6.41 -5.70 -12.48
N HIS A 402 5.74 -4.56 -12.71
CA HIS A 402 6.34 -3.37 -13.32
C HIS A 402 7.56 -2.87 -12.52
N LEU A 403 7.46 -2.77 -11.19
CA LEU A 403 8.56 -2.27 -10.35
C LEU A 403 9.84 -3.13 -10.44
N PRO A 404 9.82 -4.45 -10.16
CA PRO A 404 11.04 -5.25 -10.25
C PRO A 404 11.60 -5.30 -11.68
N MET A 405 10.75 -5.28 -12.72
CA MET A 405 11.22 -5.20 -14.10
C MET A 405 11.88 -3.85 -14.42
N LEU A 406 11.30 -2.73 -13.99
CA LEU A 406 11.88 -1.41 -14.21
C LEU A 406 13.22 -1.25 -13.48
N LEU A 407 13.31 -1.72 -12.23
CA LEU A 407 14.57 -1.72 -11.47
C LEU A 407 15.64 -2.62 -12.10
N LEU A 408 15.25 -3.80 -12.60
CA LEU A 408 16.17 -4.70 -13.32
C LEU A 408 16.71 -4.05 -14.60
N VAL A 409 15.85 -3.44 -15.42
CA VAL A 409 16.24 -2.73 -16.65
C VAL A 409 17.09 -1.49 -16.33
N MET A 410 16.85 -0.83 -15.19
CA MET A 410 17.68 0.28 -14.70
C MET A 410 19.08 -0.19 -14.30
N PHE A 411 19.17 -1.36 -13.65
CA PHE A 411 20.43 -1.98 -13.25
C PHE A 411 21.26 -2.49 -14.43
N THR A 412 20.63 -3.16 -15.42
CA THR A 412 21.36 -3.60 -16.63
C THR A 412 21.83 -2.45 -17.51
N CYS A 413 21.16 -1.29 -17.43
CA CYS A 413 21.56 -0.06 -18.11
C CYS A 413 22.34 0.92 -17.21
N LYS A 414 22.84 0.48 -16.04
CA LYS A 414 23.65 1.32 -15.13
C LYS A 414 24.93 1.78 -15.84
N LYS A 415 25.27 3.07 -15.72
CA LYS A 415 26.51 3.60 -16.27
C LYS A 415 27.70 3.10 -15.46
N SER A 416 28.64 2.37 -16.08
CA SER A 416 29.82 1.84 -15.38
C SER A 416 30.81 2.96 -15.04
N VAL A 417 31.37 2.91 -13.83
CA VAL A 417 32.35 3.89 -13.32
C VAL A 417 33.66 3.83 -14.11
N LEU A 418 34.07 2.62 -14.53
CA LEU A 418 35.29 2.35 -15.31
C LEU A 418 35.39 3.16 -16.62
N GLY A 419 34.25 3.54 -17.23
CA GLY A 419 34.22 4.32 -18.47
C GLY A 419 34.67 5.78 -18.34
N LYS A 420 35.01 6.26 -17.14
CA LYS A 420 35.63 7.57 -16.92
C LYS A 420 37.16 7.54 -16.99
N GLU A 421 37.80 6.43 -16.60
CA GLU A 421 39.27 6.31 -16.58
C GLU A 421 39.82 6.17 -18.01
N ASP A 422 39.26 5.26 -18.83
CA ASP A 422 39.62 5.10 -20.24
C ASP A 422 39.51 6.41 -21.05
N LYS A 423 38.52 7.26 -20.76
CA LYS A 423 38.36 8.55 -21.44
C LYS A 423 39.30 9.64 -20.91
N GLY A 424 39.81 9.52 -19.68
CA GLY A 424 40.89 10.37 -19.18
C GLY A 424 42.19 10.05 -19.89
N ASP A 425 42.56 8.77 -19.94
CA ASP A 425 43.83 8.32 -20.53
C ASP A 425 43.90 8.48 -22.06
N LEU A 426 42.77 8.37 -22.77
CA LEU A 426 42.70 8.65 -24.21
C LEU A 426 42.80 10.14 -24.55
N LEU A 427 42.41 11.04 -23.65
CA LEU A 427 42.59 12.50 -23.82
C LEU A 427 43.96 12.98 -23.31
N GLY A 428 44.57 12.30 -22.33
CA GLY A 428 45.90 12.61 -21.80
C GLY A 428 47.07 12.25 -22.71
N LYS A 429 46.88 11.41 -23.74
CA LYS A 429 47.92 10.96 -24.67
C LYS A 429 48.08 11.82 -25.94
N GLY A 430 47.35 12.93 -26.06
CA GLY A 430 47.37 13.80 -27.24
C GLY A 430 48.55 14.79 -27.34
N GLU A 431 49.17 15.16 -26.21
CA GLU A 431 50.18 16.23 -26.15
C GLU A 431 51.45 15.82 -25.40
N SER A 432 52.39 15.16 -26.09
CA SER A 432 53.81 15.23 -25.74
C SER A 432 54.69 14.98 -26.96
N HIS A 433 55.06 16.06 -27.64
CA HIS A 433 55.96 16.02 -28.79
C HIS A 433 57.42 16.01 -28.30
N GLY A 434 58.21 15.04 -28.75
CA GLY A 434 59.66 15.15 -28.88
C GLY A 434 60.52 15.24 -27.61
N ARG A 435 61.10 14.10 -27.21
CA ARG A 435 62.54 14.04 -26.89
C ARG A 435 63.10 12.65 -27.15
N ALA A 436 64.04 12.57 -28.09
CA ALA A 436 64.87 11.39 -28.25
C ALA A 436 65.85 11.28 -27.07
N VAL A 437 66.03 10.08 -26.54
CA VAL A 437 67.21 9.71 -25.74
C VAL A 437 67.74 8.41 -26.31
N GLU A 438 68.82 8.54 -27.08
CA GLU A 438 69.66 7.43 -27.51
C GLU A 438 70.36 6.83 -26.28
N ILE A 439 70.18 5.54 -26.01
CA ILE A 439 70.93 4.82 -24.97
C ILE A 439 71.79 3.75 -25.66
N ARG A 440 73.10 3.97 -25.64
CA ARG A 440 74.11 3.12 -26.26
C ARG A 440 74.96 2.45 -25.17
N LEU A 441 74.64 1.18 -24.86
CA LEU A 441 75.56 0.14 -24.34
C LEU A 441 76.25 0.46 -22.96
N PRO A 442 77.05 -0.43 -22.33
CA PRO A 442 77.59 -1.74 -22.76
C PRO A 442 76.55 -2.84 -23.00
#